data_AF-A0A2J0LCD8-F1
#
_entry.id   AF-A0A2J0LCD8-F1
#
_cell.length_a   1.000
_cell.length_b   1.000
_cell.length_c   1.000
_cell.angle_alpha   90.00
_cell.angle_beta   90.00
_cell.angle_gamma   90.00
#
_symmetry.space_group_name_H-M   'P 1'
#
loop_
_entity.id
_entity.type
_entity.pdbx_description
1 polymer ?
#
loop_
_entity_poly.entity_id
_entity_poly.type
_entity_poly.pdbx_seq_one_letter_code
_entity_poly.pdbx_strand_id
1 'polypeptide(L)'
;MSTFEELNQNQIHKKPTLSQKISKFWLEYGDKIILAIGIILIAEISFEAGFLHGEKNKKEPIVVNQPACAPCPKVEENTNASTNNNNPQQNNQSKTETQPNTENQKCAFVASKNSNKYHLPTCQWANKIKPENRICFSSKEEAESRGYQPAKCCIK
;
A
#
# COMPACT_ATOMS: atom_id res chain seq x y z
N MET A 1 7.99 -71.38 -18.78
CA MET A 1 8.79 -70.75 -17.72
C MET A 1 9.13 -69.35 -18.22
N SER A 2 8.15 -68.44 -18.10
CA SER A 2 8.14 -67.17 -18.87
C SER A 2 7.08 -66.20 -18.32
N THR A 3 5.87 -66.68 -18.06
CA THR A 3 4.73 -65.91 -17.53
C THR A 3 4.95 -65.23 -16.17
N PHE A 4 5.96 -65.64 -15.39
CA PHE A 4 6.31 -64.99 -14.13
C PHE A 4 7.22 -63.76 -14.33
N GLU A 5 7.92 -63.67 -15.46
CA GLU A 5 8.93 -62.65 -15.73
C GLU A 5 8.31 -61.37 -16.32
N GLU A 6 7.29 -61.51 -17.17
CA GLU A 6 6.46 -60.39 -17.67
C GLU A 6 5.70 -59.65 -16.55
N LEU A 7 5.28 -60.38 -15.50
CA LEU A 7 4.61 -59.77 -14.34
C LEU A 7 5.56 -58.93 -13.48
N ASN A 8 6.86 -59.27 -13.47
CA ASN A 8 7.87 -58.53 -12.70
C ASN A 8 8.22 -57.19 -13.38
N GLN A 9 8.44 -57.19 -14.69
CA GLN A 9 8.79 -55.98 -15.47
C GLN A 9 7.73 -54.87 -15.35
N ASN A 10 6.45 -55.23 -15.28
CA ASN A 10 5.35 -54.27 -15.20
C ASN A 10 5.24 -53.52 -13.85
N GLN A 11 5.90 -53.97 -12.78
CA GLN A 11 5.91 -53.25 -11.49
C GLN A 11 7.01 -52.17 -11.41
N ILE A 12 8.09 -52.32 -12.19
CA ILE A 12 9.30 -51.49 -12.08
C ILE A 12 9.11 -50.08 -12.68
N HIS A 13 8.18 -49.91 -13.62
CA HIS A 13 7.97 -48.64 -14.34
C HIS A 13 6.83 -47.75 -13.81
N LYS A 14 6.43 -47.92 -12.54
CA LYS A 14 5.42 -47.05 -11.91
C LYS A 14 5.99 -45.66 -11.62
N LYS A 15 5.91 -44.76 -12.61
CA LYS A 15 6.38 -43.37 -12.54
C LYS A 15 5.91 -42.69 -11.23
N PRO A 16 6.79 -41.98 -10.50
CA PRO A 16 6.47 -41.43 -9.18
C PRO A 16 5.31 -40.44 -9.29
N THR A 17 4.19 -40.77 -8.64
CA THR A 17 2.97 -39.97 -8.71
C THR A 17 3.16 -38.64 -7.99
N LEU A 18 2.38 -37.61 -8.36
CA LEU A 18 2.48 -36.29 -7.75
C LEU A 18 2.31 -36.34 -6.21
N SER A 19 1.42 -37.21 -5.73
CA SER A 19 1.22 -37.52 -4.31
C SER A 19 2.52 -37.98 -3.60
N GLN A 20 3.35 -38.83 -4.23
CA GLN A 20 4.63 -39.28 -3.63
C GLN A 20 5.70 -38.18 -3.57
N LYS A 21 5.62 -37.15 -4.42
CA LYS A 21 6.48 -35.97 -4.30
C LYS A 21 5.99 -35.03 -3.20
N ILE A 22 4.68 -34.83 -3.13
CA ILE A 22 4.03 -34.03 -2.08
C ILE A 22 4.31 -34.64 -0.70
N SER A 23 4.11 -35.95 -0.50
CA SER A 23 4.33 -36.58 0.80
C SER A 23 5.78 -36.51 1.28
N LYS A 24 6.78 -36.66 0.38
CA LYS A 24 8.19 -36.43 0.72
C LYS A 24 8.46 -34.98 1.15
N PHE A 25 7.92 -34.01 0.42
CA PHE A 25 8.07 -32.59 0.77
C PHE A 25 7.42 -32.25 2.13
N TRP A 26 6.24 -32.80 2.42
CA TRP A 26 5.58 -32.67 3.73
C TRP A 26 6.31 -33.39 4.87
N LEU A 27 7.08 -34.45 4.60
CA LEU A 27 7.94 -35.09 5.62
C LEU A 27 9.23 -34.30 5.87
N GLU A 28 9.77 -33.61 4.86
CA GLU A 28 11.01 -32.83 4.97
C GLU A 28 10.79 -31.43 5.58
N TYR A 29 9.63 -30.82 5.34
CA TYR A 29 9.29 -29.46 5.79
C TYR A 29 8.09 -29.38 6.73
N GLY A 30 7.51 -30.52 7.14
CA GLY A 30 6.25 -30.62 7.88
C GLY A 30 6.11 -29.66 9.05
N ASP A 31 7.00 -29.75 10.04
CA ASP A 31 6.95 -28.91 11.25
C ASP A 31 6.98 -27.41 10.93
N LYS A 32 7.76 -27.01 9.91
CA LYS A 32 7.88 -25.61 9.48
C LYS A 32 6.64 -25.14 8.75
N ILE A 33 6.02 -26.01 7.95
CA ILE A 33 4.76 -25.74 7.24
C ILE A 33 3.60 -25.65 8.25
N ILE A 34 3.53 -26.57 9.22
CA ILE A 34 2.53 -26.58 10.30
C ILE A 34 2.64 -25.31 11.15
N LEU A 35 3.87 -24.92 11.54
CA LEU A 35 4.10 -23.69 12.30
C LEU A 35 3.72 -22.43 11.50
N ALA A 36 4.07 -22.37 10.21
CA ALA A 36 3.69 -21.25 9.35
C ALA A 36 2.17 -21.14 9.15
N ILE A 37 1.49 -22.25 8.88
CA ILE A 37 0.02 -22.31 8.75
C ILE A 37 -0.65 -21.93 10.07
N GLY A 38 -0.15 -22.40 11.21
CA GLY A 38 -0.67 -22.04 12.53
C GLY A 38 -0.60 -20.53 12.80
N ILE A 39 0.52 -19.88 12.46
CA ILE A 39 0.66 -18.42 12.58
C ILE A 39 -0.30 -17.68 11.65
N ILE A 40 -0.47 -18.15 10.40
CA ILE A 40 -1.40 -17.55 9.44
C ILE A 40 -2.85 -17.64 9.95
N LEU A 41 -3.30 -18.81 10.39
CA LEU A 41 -4.66 -19.01 10.92
C LEU A 41 -4.93 -18.14 12.16
N ILE A 42 -3.96 -18.02 13.07
CA ILE A 42 -4.07 -17.14 14.25
C ILE A 42 -4.20 -15.66 13.82
N ALA A 43 -3.45 -15.24 12.79
CA ALA A 43 -3.54 -13.88 12.27
C ALA A 43 -4.88 -13.60 11.59
N GLU A 44 -5.40 -14.54 10.79
CA GLU A 44 -6.71 -14.43 10.11
C GLU A 44 -7.86 -14.31 11.14
N ILE A 45 -7.91 -15.20 12.13
CA ILE A 45 -8.92 -15.17 13.21
C ILE A 45 -8.84 -13.86 14.01
N SER A 46 -7.63 -13.40 14.31
CA SER A 46 -7.42 -12.13 15.05
C SER A 46 -7.84 -10.91 14.23
N PHE A 47 -7.60 -10.93 12.92
CA PHE A 47 -7.99 -9.86 12.00
C PHE A 47 -9.50 -9.75 11.86
N GLU A 48 -10.21 -10.88 11.69
CA GLU A 48 -11.68 -10.90 11.60
C GLU A 48 -12.34 -10.42 12.90
N ALA A 49 -11.85 -10.88 14.06
CA ALA A 49 -12.31 -10.41 15.36
C ALA A 49 -12.06 -8.90 15.58
N GLY A 50 -10.93 -8.38 15.10
CA GLY A 50 -10.60 -6.95 15.11
C GLY A 50 -11.50 -6.13 14.18
N PHE A 51 -11.78 -6.62 12.98
CA PHE A 51 -12.66 -5.98 12.00
C PHE A 51 -14.08 -5.80 12.56
N LEU A 52 -14.65 -6.85 13.15
CA LEU A 52 -15.94 -6.81 13.86
C LEU A 52 -15.94 -5.89 15.10
N HIS A 53 -14.77 -5.51 15.62
CA HIS A 53 -14.65 -4.52 16.70
C HIS A 53 -14.63 -3.07 16.19
N GLY A 54 -14.14 -2.83 14.97
CA GLY A 54 -14.02 -1.48 14.41
C GLY A 54 -15.35 -0.75 14.25
N GLU A 55 -16.37 -1.41 13.69
CA GLU A 55 -17.62 -0.76 13.30
C GLU A 55 -18.44 -0.20 14.47
N LYS A 56 -18.42 -0.86 15.63
CA LYS A 56 -19.16 -0.46 16.83
C LYS A 56 -18.54 0.71 17.61
N ASN A 57 -17.46 1.29 17.11
CA ASN A 57 -16.79 2.46 17.68
C ASN A 57 -17.11 3.78 16.95
N LYS A 58 -18.12 3.80 16.07
CA LYS A 58 -18.71 5.02 15.48
C LYS A 58 -19.48 5.81 16.56
N LYS A 59 -18.74 6.49 17.44
CA LYS A 59 -19.30 7.42 18.45
C LYS A 59 -20.14 8.48 17.74
N GLU A 60 -21.29 8.81 18.34
CA GLU A 60 -22.26 9.73 17.75
C GLU A 60 -21.60 11.09 17.42
N PRO A 61 -21.94 11.71 16.28
CA PRO A 61 -21.36 12.99 15.90
C PRO A 61 -21.75 14.04 16.95
N ILE A 62 -20.75 14.80 17.43
CA ILE A 62 -20.98 15.89 18.38
C ILE A 62 -21.80 16.97 17.65
N VAL A 63 -23.11 16.94 17.85
CA VAL A 63 -24.02 18.00 17.43
C VAL A 63 -23.73 19.20 18.33
N VAL A 64 -22.94 20.15 17.80
CA VAL A 64 -22.72 21.44 18.45
C VAL A 64 -24.01 22.25 18.30
N ASN A 65 -24.96 22.00 19.21
CA ASN A 65 -26.09 22.88 19.45
C ASN A 65 -25.54 24.22 19.97
N GLN A 66 -25.18 25.11 19.04
CA GLN A 66 -24.96 26.51 19.36
C GLN A 66 -26.26 27.06 19.95
N PRO A 67 -26.29 27.50 21.23
CA PRO A 67 -27.45 28.23 21.72
C PRO A 67 -27.60 29.48 20.86
N ALA A 68 -28.82 29.75 20.39
CA ALA A 68 -29.06 30.70 19.30
C ALA A 68 -28.41 32.06 19.59
N CYS A 69 -27.46 32.45 18.74
CA CYS A 69 -26.85 33.77 18.79
C CYS A 69 -27.96 34.83 18.67
N ALA A 70 -27.92 35.83 19.55
CA ALA A 70 -28.85 36.96 19.49
C ALA A 70 -28.76 37.68 18.13
N PRO A 71 -29.83 38.34 17.65
CA PRO A 71 -29.96 38.70 16.24
C PRO A 71 -28.84 39.63 15.72
N CYS A 72 -27.92 39.06 14.93
CA CYS A 72 -27.02 39.85 14.09
C CYS A 72 -27.82 40.53 12.97
N PRO A 73 -27.64 41.84 12.70
CA PRO A 73 -28.34 42.53 11.62
C PRO A 73 -28.04 41.90 10.25
N LYS A 74 -29.05 41.88 9.38
CA LYS A 74 -28.87 41.52 7.97
C LYS A 74 -27.99 42.56 7.27
N VAL A 75 -27.06 42.10 6.45
CA VAL A 75 -26.55 42.84 5.29
C VAL A 75 -26.54 41.87 4.12
N GLU A 76 -27.20 42.26 3.03
CA GLU A 76 -27.44 41.39 1.88
C GLU A 76 -26.38 41.62 0.78
N GLU A 77 -25.89 40.51 0.24
CA GLU A 77 -25.29 40.30 -1.08
C GLU A 77 -25.16 41.51 -2.03
N ASN A 78 -23.93 41.98 -2.30
CA ASN A 78 -23.24 41.77 -3.59
C ASN A 78 -21.91 42.57 -3.74
N THR A 79 -20.98 42.06 -4.57
CA THR A 79 -20.15 42.77 -5.56
C THR A 79 -18.87 41.98 -5.90
N ASN A 80 -18.55 41.84 -7.18
CA ASN A 80 -17.36 41.15 -7.67
C ASN A 80 -16.16 42.12 -7.78
N ALA A 81 -15.00 41.75 -7.22
CA ALA A 81 -13.71 42.32 -7.60
C ALA A 81 -12.57 41.32 -7.32
N SER A 82 -11.61 41.22 -8.24
CA SER A 82 -10.37 40.44 -8.08
C SER A 82 -9.20 41.38 -7.76
N THR A 83 -8.07 40.87 -7.23
CA THR A 83 -6.68 41.10 -7.72
C THR A 83 -5.60 41.09 -6.62
N ASN A 84 -4.49 40.38 -6.93
CA ASN A 84 -3.12 40.45 -6.37
C ASN A 84 -2.81 40.09 -4.89
N ASN A 85 -2.19 38.91 -4.75
CA ASN A 85 -0.75 38.73 -4.43
C ASN A 85 -0.07 39.72 -3.43
N ASN A 86 0.51 39.16 -2.36
CA ASN A 86 1.98 39.04 -2.21
C ASN A 86 2.38 38.15 -1.02
N ASN A 87 3.52 37.45 -1.14
CA ASN A 87 4.20 36.64 -0.11
C ASN A 87 5.66 36.46 -0.59
N PRO A 88 6.71 36.51 0.27
CA PRO A 88 7.26 35.24 0.79
C PRO A 88 8.01 35.29 2.15
N GLN A 89 7.71 34.33 3.04
CA GLN A 89 8.68 33.62 3.94
C GLN A 89 9.39 34.50 5.02
N GLN A 90 10.10 34.01 6.05
CA GLN A 90 10.56 32.70 6.57
C GLN A 90 10.63 32.83 8.14
N ASN A 91 11.02 31.90 9.04
CA ASN A 91 11.52 30.51 9.02
C ASN A 91 11.36 29.88 10.44
N ASN A 92 11.11 28.57 10.58
CA ASN A 92 11.97 27.62 11.35
C ASN A 92 11.36 26.22 11.58
N GLN A 93 12.27 25.25 11.70
CA GLN A 93 12.10 23.81 11.79
C GLN A 93 11.24 23.29 12.97
N SER A 94 10.44 22.23 12.75
CA SER A 94 10.76 20.90 13.30
C SER A 94 9.84 19.76 12.78
N LYS A 95 10.45 18.59 12.58
CA LYS A 95 9.92 17.21 12.56
C LYS A 95 8.43 16.99 12.93
N THR A 96 7.59 16.67 11.93
CA THR A 96 6.40 15.81 12.10
C THR A 96 6.15 14.92 10.87
N GLU A 97 5.68 13.70 11.12
CA GLU A 97 5.17 12.72 10.16
C GLU A 97 3.76 13.11 9.71
N THR A 98 3.58 13.66 8.51
CA THR A 98 2.24 14.04 7.99
C THR A 98 2.20 14.01 6.47
N GLN A 99 1.04 13.62 5.90
CA GLN A 99 0.76 13.79 4.47
C GLN A 99 0.51 15.27 4.13
N PRO A 100 0.83 15.69 2.91
CA PRO A 100 0.05 16.72 2.23
C PRO A 100 -0.77 16.10 1.10
N ASN A 101 -2.07 15.94 1.32
CA ASN A 101 -3.02 16.10 0.21
C ASN A 101 -3.01 17.59 -0.17
N THR A 102 -2.32 17.95 -1.26
CA THR A 102 -2.54 19.23 -1.97
C THR A 102 -1.99 19.08 -3.39
N GLU A 103 -2.90 19.18 -4.36
CA GLU A 103 -2.53 19.34 -5.77
C GLU A 103 -1.79 20.67 -5.96
N ASN A 104 -0.82 20.72 -6.88
CA ASN A 104 0.07 21.87 -7.18
C ASN A 104 1.36 22.03 -6.35
N GLN A 105 1.83 21.02 -5.60
CA GLN A 105 3.28 20.89 -5.39
C GLN A 105 3.92 20.15 -6.56
N LYS A 106 4.84 20.83 -7.28
CA LYS A 106 5.42 20.36 -8.54
C LYS A 106 6.59 19.40 -8.30
N CYS A 107 6.29 18.22 -7.77
CA CYS A 107 7.26 17.20 -7.35
C CYS A 107 8.30 16.90 -8.43
N ALA A 108 9.59 17.05 -8.12
CA ALA A 108 10.69 16.84 -9.07
C ALA A 108 10.78 15.37 -9.52
N PHE A 109 10.61 14.45 -8.56
CA PHE A 109 10.50 13.02 -8.83
C PHE A 109 9.31 12.40 -8.06
N VAL A 110 8.77 11.32 -8.62
CA VAL A 110 7.57 10.63 -8.15
C VAL A 110 7.81 9.12 -8.11
N ALA A 111 7.61 8.49 -6.95
CA ALA A 111 7.67 7.04 -6.78
C ALA A 111 6.34 6.48 -6.25
N SER A 112 6.26 5.15 -6.14
CA SER A 112 5.11 4.44 -5.54
C SER A 112 5.54 3.73 -4.26
N LYS A 113 4.72 3.77 -3.20
CA LYS A 113 4.91 2.93 -1.99
C LYS A 113 5.03 1.43 -2.32
N ASN A 114 4.43 1.00 -3.43
CA ASN A 114 4.42 -0.40 -3.87
C ASN A 114 5.57 -0.77 -4.82
N SER A 115 6.49 0.16 -5.13
CA SER A 115 7.65 -0.16 -5.98
C SER A 115 8.87 0.73 -5.69
N ASN A 116 10.04 0.09 -5.57
CA ASN A 116 11.33 0.74 -5.34
C ASN A 116 11.86 1.43 -6.61
N LYS A 117 11.01 2.19 -7.31
CA LYS A 117 11.31 2.90 -8.56
C LYS A 117 10.75 4.31 -8.55
N TYR A 118 11.60 5.28 -8.87
CA TYR A 118 11.21 6.68 -9.03
C TYR A 118 11.20 7.09 -10.51
N HIS A 119 10.29 7.99 -10.85
CA HIS A 119 9.95 8.45 -12.19
C HIS A 119 9.91 9.99 -12.20
N LEU A 120 9.99 10.62 -13.39
CA LEU A 120 9.62 12.03 -13.55
C LEU A 120 8.09 12.21 -13.46
N PRO A 121 7.57 13.37 -13.00
CA PRO A 121 6.13 13.66 -12.97
C PRO A 121 5.47 13.64 -14.36
N THR A 122 6.25 13.87 -15.43
CA THR A 122 5.81 13.78 -16.83
C THR A 122 5.67 12.35 -17.35
N CYS A 123 6.10 11.35 -16.58
CA CYS A 123 6.10 9.95 -16.98
C CYS A 123 4.67 9.36 -16.98
N GLN A 124 4.27 8.68 -18.06
CA GLN A 124 2.99 7.96 -18.12
C GLN A 124 2.78 6.98 -16.96
N TRP A 125 3.85 6.37 -16.46
CA TRP A 125 3.82 5.49 -15.30
C TRP A 125 3.58 6.23 -13.99
N ALA A 126 4.12 7.45 -13.81
CA ALA A 126 3.86 8.27 -12.62
C ALA A 126 2.37 8.65 -12.51
N ASN A 127 1.73 8.98 -13.64
CA ASN A 127 0.30 9.27 -13.69
C ASN A 127 -0.59 8.06 -13.38
N LYS A 128 -0.10 6.82 -13.57
CA LYS A 128 -0.79 5.59 -13.15
C LYS A 128 -0.64 5.27 -11.64
N ILE A 129 0.23 5.97 -10.91
CA ILE A 129 0.37 5.79 -9.46
C ILE A 129 -0.81 6.47 -8.75
N LYS A 130 -1.65 5.66 -8.08
CA LYS A 130 -2.73 6.11 -7.19
C LYS A 130 -2.22 7.17 -6.21
N PRO A 131 -2.99 8.25 -5.91
CA PRO A 131 -2.54 9.32 -5.01
C PRO A 131 -2.16 8.79 -3.62
N GLU A 132 -2.96 7.87 -3.06
CA GLU A 132 -2.70 7.11 -1.82
C GLU A 132 -1.27 6.56 -1.70
N ASN A 133 -0.71 6.10 -2.83
CA ASN A 133 0.56 5.41 -2.92
C ASN A 133 1.66 6.26 -3.54
N ARG A 134 1.37 7.51 -3.90
CA ARG A 134 2.35 8.43 -4.50
C ARG A 134 3.29 8.95 -3.42
N ILE A 135 4.59 8.89 -3.71
CA ILE A 135 5.64 9.54 -2.91
C ILE A 135 6.30 10.59 -3.79
N CYS A 136 6.41 11.82 -3.31
CA CYS A 136 7.16 12.87 -3.97
C CYS A 136 8.56 13.02 -3.35
N PHE A 137 9.54 13.32 -4.20
CA PHE A 137 10.93 13.59 -3.82
C PHE A 137 11.37 14.91 -4.43
N SER A 138 12.24 15.62 -3.70
CA SER A 138 12.82 16.91 -4.10
C SER A 138 14.06 16.72 -4.99
N SER A 139 14.78 15.61 -4.83
CA SER A 139 15.95 15.27 -5.64
C SER A 139 16.05 13.77 -5.93
N LYS A 140 16.96 13.38 -6.83
CA LYS A 140 17.23 11.96 -7.12
C LYS A 140 18.02 11.29 -5.99
N GLU A 141 18.92 12.05 -5.35
CA GLU A 141 19.75 11.62 -4.23
C GLU A 141 18.88 11.28 -3.02
N GLU A 142 17.79 12.02 -2.79
CA GLU A 142 16.80 11.71 -1.76
C GLU A 142 16.07 10.38 -2.05
N ALA A 143 15.75 10.10 -3.33
CA ALA A 143 15.12 8.86 -3.75
C ALA A 143 16.06 7.65 -3.61
N GLU A 144 17.29 7.78 -4.09
CA GLU A 144 18.33 6.74 -4.02
C GLU A 144 18.74 6.49 -2.56
N SER A 145 18.82 7.52 -1.72
CA SER A 145 19.06 7.38 -0.26
C SER A 145 17.91 6.69 0.48
N ARG A 146 16.67 6.74 -0.05
CA ARG A 146 15.54 5.92 0.45
C ARG A 146 15.43 4.55 -0.24
N GLY A 147 16.42 4.15 -1.05
CA GLY A 147 16.48 2.84 -1.73
C GLY A 147 15.66 2.73 -3.02
N TYR A 148 15.18 3.84 -3.59
CA TYR A 148 14.44 3.85 -4.85
C TYR A 148 15.39 3.94 -6.03
N GLN A 149 15.19 3.10 -7.05
CA GLN A 149 16.02 3.06 -8.26
C GLN A 149 15.44 3.94 -9.39
N PRO A 150 16.27 4.48 -10.29
CA PRO A 150 15.79 5.19 -11.47
C PRO A 150 14.97 4.27 -12.39
N ALA A 151 13.79 4.73 -12.80
CA ALA A 151 12.95 4.00 -13.74
C ALA A 151 13.45 4.18 -15.18
N LYS A 152 14.10 3.13 -15.74
CA LYS A 152 14.67 3.08 -17.11
C LYS A 152 13.76 3.54 -18.26
N CYS A 153 12.45 3.65 -18.04
CA CYS A 153 11.48 4.14 -19.03
C CYS A 153 11.37 5.67 -19.09
N CYS A 154 11.76 6.39 -18.03
CA CYS A 154 11.57 7.85 -17.88
C CYS A 154 12.75 8.56 -17.23
N ILE A 155 13.78 7.84 -16.80
CA ILE A 155 15.05 8.34 -16.25
C ILE A 155 16.16 7.53 -16.92
N LYS A 156 17.13 8.23 -17.51
CA LYS A 156 18.04 7.71 -18.52
C LYS A 156 19.36 8.47 -18.51
#